data_AF-A0A7K4RVQ7-F1
#
_entry.id   AF-A0A7K4RVQ7-F1
#
_cell.length_a   1.000
_cell.length_b   1.000
_cell.length_c   1.000
_cell.angle_alpha   90.00
_cell.angle_beta   90.00
_cell.angle_gamma   90.00
#
_symmetry.space_group_name_H-M   'P 1'
#
loop_
_entity.id
_entity.type
_entity.pdbx_description
1 polymer ?
#
loop_
_entity_poly.entity_id
_entity_poly.type
_entity_poly.pdbx_seq_one_letter_code
_entity_poly.pdbx_strand_id
1 'polypeptide(L)'
;GSPFDPHFKINNAVSNIICSVTFGNRFDYHDEDFQKLLRLLDETVVLHGAIMSQLYNAFPSIIKFFPGAHQTTFKNWRLMRGFVKERIDKHKEDWNPSESRDFIDCYLQEIAK
;
A
#
# COMPACT_ATOMS: atom_id res chain seq x y z
N GLY A 1 -30.82 13.64 -1.64
CA GLY A 1 -29.40 13.28 -1.49
C GLY A 1 -28.59 14.21 -2.36
N SER A 2 -27.44 14.67 -1.86
CA SER A 2 -26.53 15.51 -2.64
C SER A 2 -25.58 14.64 -3.46
N PRO A 3 -25.15 15.07 -4.66
CA PRO A 3 -24.11 14.39 -5.42
C PRO A 3 -22.84 14.22 -4.57
N PHE A 4 -22.23 13.03 -4.62
CA PHE A 4 -20.93 12.76 -4.00
C PHE A 4 -20.13 11.81 -4.89
N ASP A 5 -18.81 11.81 -4.72
CA ASP A 5 -17.92 10.88 -5.42
C ASP A 5 -17.83 9.54 -4.65
N PRO A 6 -18.34 8.43 -5.21
CA PRO A 6 -18.29 7.13 -4.55
C PRO A 6 -16.89 6.49 -4.58
N HIS A 7 -16.00 6.91 -5.48
CA HIS A 7 -14.70 6.27 -5.69
C HIS A 7 -13.88 6.19 -4.40
N PHE A 8 -13.72 7.32 -3.70
CA PHE A 8 -12.98 7.38 -2.44
C PHE A 8 -13.62 6.56 -1.32
N LYS A 9 -14.96 6.55 -1.23
CA LYS A 9 -15.66 5.82 -0.17
C LYS A 9 -15.55 4.31 -0.35
N ILE A 10 -15.70 3.83 -1.58
CA ILE A 10 -15.57 2.41 -1.92
C ILE A 10 -14.12 1.96 -1.72
N ASN A 11 -13.14 2.70 -2.24
CA ASN A 11 -11.73 2.37 -2.08
C ASN A 11 -11.33 2.33 -0.60
N ASN A 12 -11.78 3.30 0.19
CA ASN A 12 -11.54 3.30 1.62
C ASN A 12 -12.12 2.04 2.29
N ALA A 13 -13.38 1.69 2.01
CA ALA A 13 -14.03 0.52 2.58
C ALA A 13 -13.28 -0.78 2.25
N VAL A 14 -12.92 -0.98 0.97
CA VAL A 14 -12.20 -2.19 0.52
C VAL A 14 -10.79 -2.24 1.13
N SER A 15 -10.05 -1.14 1.09
CA SER A 15 -8.71 -1.07 1.69
C SER A 15 -8.75 -1.28 3.20
N ASN A 16 -9.80 -0.83 3.89
CA ASN A 16 -9.97 -1.05 5.33
C ASN A 16 -10.17 -2.53 5.66
N ILE A 17 -10.88 -3.29 4.82
CA ILE A 17 -11.02 -4.74 4.98
C ILE A 17 -9.64 -5.39 4.88
N ILE A 18 -8.87 -5.06 3.84
CA ILE A 18 -7.51 -5.57 3.66
C ILE A 18 -6.65 -5.22 4.87
N CYS A 19 -6.63 -3.95 5.28
CA CYS A 19 -5.86 -3.48 6.44
C CYS A 19 -6.27 -4.19 7.74
N SER A 20 -7.55 -4.48 7.94
CA SER A 20 -7.99 -5.21 9.14
C SER A 20 -7.49 -6.64 9.19
N VAL A 21 -7.35 -7.29 8.03
CA VAL A 21 -6.78 -8.64 7.94
C VAL A 21 -5.26 -8.60 8.02
N THR A 22 -4.62 -7.58 7.42
CA THR A 22 -3.17 -7.50 7.33
C THR A 22 -2.49 -6.93 8.57
N PHE A 23 -3.11 -5.94 9.22
CA PHE A 23 -2.54 -5.15 10.31
C PHE A 23 -3.38 -5.23 11.61
N GLY A 24 -4.39 -6.09 11.64
CA GLY A 24 -5.28 -6.29 12.79
C GLY A 24 -6.23 -5.12 13.08
N ASN A 25 -6.14 -4.02 12.33
CA ASN A 25 -6.77 -2.75 12.67
C ASN A 25 -7.51 -2.12 11.48
N ARG A 26 -8.61 -1.43 11.80
CA ARG A 26 -9.33 -0.56 10.86
C ARG A 26 -8.93 0.89 11.08
N PHE A 27 -8.84 1.63 9.99
CA PHE A 27 -8.57 3.06 9.97
C PHE A 27 -9.86 3.87 9.90
N ASP A 28 -9.87 5.02 10.55
CA ASP A 28 -10.94 6.00 10.35
C ASP A 28 -10.95 6.45 8.89
N TYR A 29 -12.14 6.74 8.36
CA TYR A 29 -12.26 7.25 7.00
C TYR A 29 -11.56 8.61 6.80
N HIS A 30 -11.28 9.35 7.86
CA HIS A 30 -10.58 10.64 7.83
C HIS A 30 -9.14 10.56 8.36
N ASP A 31 -8.62 9.36 8.61
CA ASP A 31 -7.21 9.19 8.99
C ASP A 31 -6.29 9.69 7.87
N GLU A 32 -5.46 10.70 8.17
CA GLU A 32 -4.67 11.41 7.16
C GLU A 32 -3.60 10.52 6.51
N ASP A 33 -2.97 9.64 7.29
CA ASP A 33 -1.94 8.73 6.80
C ASP A 33 -2.54 7.65 5.91
N PHE A 34 -3.69 7.12 6.29
CA PHE A 34 -4.43 6.15 5.50
C PHE A 34 -4.97 6.80 4.20
N GLN A 35 -5.52 8.01 4.28
CA GLN A 35 -5.94 8.74 3.08
C GLN A 35 -4.78 9.03 2.13
N LYS A 36 -3.60 9.34 2.66
CA LYS A 36 -2.38 9.49 1.87
C LYS A 36 -1.97 8.17 1.21
N LEU A 37 -2.04 7.05 1.93
CA LEU A 37 -1.81 5.72 1.37
C LEU A 37 -2.78 5.42 0.21
N LEU A 38 -4.08 5.69 0.38
CA LEU A 38 -5.09 5.46 -0.65
C LEU A 38 -4.83 6.29 -1.90
N ARG A 39 -4.42 7.56 -1.75
CA ARG A 39 -4.04 8.43 -2.88
C ARG A 39 -2.81 7.90 -3.61
N LEU A 40 -1.81 7.42 -2.87
CA LEU A 40 -0.61 6.82 -3.47
C LEU A 40 -0.94 5.53 -4.23
N LEU A 41 -1.85 4.71 -3.70
CA LEU A 41 -2.35 3.50 -4.37
C LEU A 41 -3.07 3.86 -5.66
N ASP A 42 -4.01 4.81 -5.60
CA ASP A 42 -4.78 5.27 -6.76
C ASP A 42 -3.89 5.84 -7.86
N GLU A 43 -2.98 6.76 -7.50
CA GLU A 43 -2.00 7.32 -8.44
C GLU A 43 -1.12 6.21 -9.05
N THR A 44 -0.68 5.24 -8.24
CA THR A 44 0.13 4.11 -8.71
C THR A 44 -0.63 3.23 -9.70
N VAL A 45 -1.92 2.97 -9.48
CA VAL A 45 -2.76 2.18 -10.39
C VAL A 45 -2.92 2.91 -11.72
N VAL A 46 -3.23 4.21 -11.70
CA VAL A 46 -3.33 5.04 -12.90
C VAL A 46 -1.99 5.07 -13.65
N LEU A 47 -0.87 5.26 -12.95
CA LEU A 47 0.46 5.31 -13.56
C LEU A 47 0.90 3.96 -14.14
N HIS A 48 0.47 2.82 -13.60
CA HIS A 48 0.73 1.51 -14.23
C HIS A 48 0.07 1.39 -15.61
N GLY A 49 -1.08 2.04 -15.81
CA GLY A 49 -1.75 2.11 -17.12
C GLY A 49 -1.04 3.03 -18.13
N ALA A 50 -0.08 3.86 -17.70
CA ALA A 50 0.60 4.79 -18.58
C ALA A 50 1.56 4.09 -19.56
N ILE A 51 1.64 4.60 -20.79
CA ILE A 51 2.50 4.06 -21.86
C ILE A 51 3.96 3.92 -21.40
N MET A 52 4.48 4.90 -20.66
CA MET A 52 5.86 4.86 -20.16
C MET A 52 6.10 3.74 -19.14
N SER A 53 5.10 3.35 -18.37
CA SER A 53 5.19 2.21 -17.45
C SER A 53 5.17 0.89 -18.21
N GLN A 54 4.37 0.78 -19.26
CA GLN A 54 4.35 -0.39 -20.15
C GLN A 54 5.67 -0.55 -20.92
N LEU A 55 6.23 0.56 -21.42
CA LEU A 55 7.54 0.57 -22.07
C LEU A 55 8.66 0.22 -21.08
N TYR A 56 8.58 0.70 -19.82
CA TYR A 56 9.52 0.30 -18.77
C TYR A 56 9.45 -1.20 -18.49
N ASN A 57 8.25 -1.79 -18.44
CA ASN A 57 8.08 -3.24 -18.26
C ASN A 57 8.70 -4.05 -19.41
N ALA A 58 8.58 -3.58 -20.66
CA ALA A 58 9.11 -4.27 -21.83
C ALA A 58 10.62 -4.07 -22.03
N PHE A 59 11.13 -2.86 -21.78
CA PHE A 59 12.52 -2.47 -22.05
C PHE A 59 13.16 -1.72 -20.87
N PRO A 60 13.24 -2.34 -19.67
CA PRO A 60 13.66 -1.65 -18.45
C PRO A 60 15.09 -1.09 -18.55
N SER A 61 16.00 -1.82 -19.21
CA SER A 61 17.40 -1.42 -19.37
C SER A 61 17.59 -0.12 -20.15
N ILE A 62 16.64 0.25 -21.01
CA ILE A 62 16.70 1.45 -21.86
C ILE A 62 15.87 2.55 -21.19
N ILE A 63 14.63 2.25 -20.85
CA ILE A 63 13.65 3.24 -20.38
C ILE A 63 14.01 3.80 -18.99
N LYS A 64 14.78 3.06 -18.17
CA LYS A 64 15.24 3.55 -16.86
C LYS A 64 16.04 4.86 -16.89
N PHE A 65 16.63 5.21 -18.04
CA PHE A 65 17.43 6.42 -18.19
C PHE A 65 16.60 7.64 -18.64
N PHE A 66 15.35 7.44 -19.06
CA PHE A 66 14.48 8.51 -19.51
C PHE A 66 13.62 9.04 -18.35
N PRO A 67 13.25 10.33 -18.33
CA PRO A 67 12.22 10.82 -17.41
C PRO A 67 10.87 10.20 -17.78
N GLY A 68 10.06 9.85 -16.78
CA GLY A 68 8.73 9.31 -17.05
C GLY A 68 7.97 8.81 -15.83
N ALA A 69 6.72 8.40 -16.06
CA ALA A 69 5.77 7.91 -15.07
C ALA A 69 6.34 6.82 -14.15
N HIS A 70 7.25 5.98 -14.66
CA HIS A 70 7.88 4.92 -13.87
C HIS A 70 8.66 5.45 -12.65
N GLN A 71 9.24 6.65 -12.72
CA GLN A 71 9.94 7.26 -11.58
C GLN A 71 8.97 7.65 -10.46
N THR A 72 7.83 8.23 -10.81
CA THR A 72 6.74 8.53 -9.86
C THR A 72 6.18 7.25 -9.26
N THR A 73 5.97 6.21 -10.08
CA THR A 73 5.58 4.88 -9.60
C THR A 73 6.56 4.34 -8.57
N PHE A 74 7.88 4.45 -8.80
CA PHE A 74 8.88 4.03 -7.82
C PHE A 74 8.88 4.86 -6.54
N LYS A 75 8.71 6.18 -6.65
CA LYS A 75 8.56 7.06 -5.48
C LYS A 75 7.35 6.65 -4.64
N ASN A 76 6.21 6.40 -5.27
CA ASN A 76 4.98 6.00 -4.59
C ASN A 76 5.16 4.63 -3.92
N TRP A 77 5.74 3.66 -4.61
CA TRP A 77 6.09 2.36 -4.03
C TRP A 77 7.03 2.46 -2.83
N ARG A 78 7.97 3.41 -2.82
CA ARG A 78 8.85 3.63 -1.67
C ARG A 78 8.08 4.16 -0.47
N LEU A 79 7.17 5.11 -0.68
CA LEU A 79 6.32 5.67 0.38
C LEU A 79 5.36 4.61 0.95
N MET A 80 4.71 3.83 0.08
CA MET A 80 3.82 2.74 0.50
C MET A 80 4.59 1.66 1.28
N ARG A 81 5.79 1.29 0.83
CA ARG A 81 6.66 0.37 1.60
C ARG A 81 7.06 0.93 2.96
N GLY A 82 7.32 2.24 3.06
CA GLY A 82 7.58 2.90 4.33
C GLY A 82 6.43 2.74 5.32
N PHE A 83 5.20 2.98 4.86
CA PHE A 83 3.99 2.80 5.68
C PHE A 83 3.85 1.36 6.19
N VAL A 84 3.99 0.36 5.30
CA VAL A 84 3.91 -1.06 5.68
C VAL A 84 5.04 -1.43 6.65
N LYS A 85 6.26 -0.93 6.41
CA LYS A 85 7.41 -1.18 7.28
C LYS A 85 7.18 -0.66 8.69
N GLU A 86 6.66 0.56 8.84
CA GLU A 86 6.34 1.12 10.16
C GLU A 86 5.35 0.22 10.92
N ARG A 87 4.36 -0.34 10.22
CA ARG A 87 3.40 -1.28 10.82
C ARG A 87 4.08 -2.58 11.24
N ILE A 88 4.89 -3.17 10.38
CA ILE A 88 5.67 -4.38 10.73
C ILE A 88 6.56 -4.12 11.94
N ASP A 89 7.24 -2.98 11.98
CA ASP A 89 8.14 -2.63 13.08
C ASP A 89 7.34 -2.50 14.40
N LYS A 90 6.14 -1.89 14.39
CA LYS A 90 5.22 -1.89 15.55
C LYS A 90 4.79 -3.28 16.00
N HIS A 91 4.47 -4.19 15.06
CA HIS A 91 4.08 -5.56 15.42
C HIS A 91 5.24 -6.32 16.06
N LYS A 92 6.49 -6.04 15.66
CA LYS A 92 7.68 -6.65 16.26
C LYS A 92 7.95 -6.17 17.69
N GLU A 93 7.54 -4.97 18.05
CA GLU A 93 7.76 -4.42 19.40
C GLU A 93 6.94 -5.15 20.47
N ASP A 94 5.72 -5.58 20.13
CA ASP A 94 4.79 -6.25 21.03
C ASP A 94 4.43 -7.69 20.58
N TRP A 95 5.29 -8.29 19.75
CA TRP A 95 5.06 -9.59 19.15
C TRP A 95 4.97 -10.72 20.19
N ASN A 96 3.91 -11.52 20.10
CA ASN A 96 3.73 -12.74 20.89
C ASN A 96 3.80 -13.99 19.99
N PRO A 97 4.83 -14.85 20.12
CA PRO A 97 4.91 -16.08 19.33
C PRO A 97 3.80 -17.11 19.63
N SER A 98 3.09 -16.97 20.75
CA SER A 98 2.04 -17.91 21.17
C SER A 98 0.66 -17.55 20.65
N GLU A 99 0.47 -16.31 20.19
CA GLU A 99 -0.83 -15.79 19.74
C GLU A 99 -0.61 -14.82 18.57
N SER A 100 -1.20 -15.12 17.42
CA SER A 100 -1.14 -14.24 16.26
C SER A 100 -2.39 -13.37 16.18
N ARG A 101 -2.20 -12.04 16.06
CA ARG A 101 -3.31 -11.08 15.97
C ARG A 101 -3.83 -10.91 14.53
N ASP A 102 -2.94 -11.06 13.55
CA ASP A 102 -3.21 -10.77 12.15
C ASP A 102 -2.17 -11.41 11.22
N PHE A 103 -2.24 -11.07 9.93
CA PHE A 103 -1.34 -11.61 8.93
C PHE A 103 0.15 -11.31 9.18
N ILE A 104 0.49 -10.11 9.70
CA ILE A 104 1.90 -9.78 9.98
C ILE A 104 2.43 -10.71 11.06
N ASP A 105 1.71 -10.87 12.16
CA ASP A 105 2.14 -11.76 13.25
C ASP A 105 2.26 -13.22 12.80
N CYS A 106 1.30 -13.70 11.99
CA CYS A 106 1.34 -15.04 11.39
C CYS A 106 2.62 -15.22 10.56
N TYR A 107 2.97 -14.21 9.76
CA TYR A 107 4.16 -14.26 8.91
C TYR A 107 5.44 -14.15 9.75
N LEU A 108 5.46 -13.33 10.80
CA LEU A 108 6.58 -13.23 11.75
C LEU A 108 6.83 -14.56 12.48
N GLN A 109 5.77 -15.28 12.84
CA GLN A 109 5.87 -16.64 13.40
C GLN A 109 6.44 -17.63 12.40
N GLU A 110 6.01 -17.58 11.14
CA GLU A 110 6.49 -18.50 10.12
C GLU A 110 7.98 -18.31 9.79
N ILE A 111 8.48 -17.07 9.73
CA ILE A 111 9.91 -16.80 9.48
C ILE A 111 10.82 -17.11 10.68
N ALA A 112 10.24 -17.27 11.87
CA ALA A 112 10.98 -17.59 13.09
C ALA A 112 11.10 -19.10 13.34
N LYS A 113 10.35 -19.93 12.58
CA LYS A 113 10.50 -21.39 12.54
C LYS A 113 11.74 -21.79 11.73
#